data_AF-A0A0L1KWC6-F1
#
_entry.id   AF-A0A0L1KWC6-F1
#
_cell.length_a   1.000
_cell.length_b   1.000
_cell.length_c   1.000
_cell.angle_alpha   90.00
_cell.angle_beta   90.00
_cell.angle_gamma   90.00
#
_symmetry.space_group_name_H-M   'P 1'
#
loop_
_entity.id
_entity.type
_entity.pdbx_description
1 polymer ?
#
loop_
_entity_poly.entity_id
_entity_poly.type
_entity_poly.pdbx_seq_one_letter_code
_entity_poly.pdbx_strand_id
1 'polypeptide(L)'
;MQFTGLSLKKSSIYYPGKSVPVKFPASYKSQYDNTFQHYKTRDSGNYIQAAQQENAIRRSQNKEKRLEKDGISWEKYNQLKYGSVTESKQEQKLVEEMDAQNYMAENQHSRPPIADMEYNLKRNNEYIRALITRCKTIRTPGFEMYKKAQFELHSHRRELESIEKYRNQLEEETGLTSEQRLDAYFLGDESLFPDWARNLREAIRDRVLYGGIGLTEYDEIRRLKLLLLPMSVRRAKWHGIKQFRRQLDGTEKIITHSEKEVVAKCTRTHKWNLISRLERQIRLRIIETRNPKTTQWQVNMEEATDPIRTTAKYVRCGLPTCGSGQLDDELATKRLQLMEEDERLGAFVGKSKLMQGSIDPRVKSNLKLVDMWRPGHLKEKLVKRISRQCYKKRWGAILGGSRDEHGRKIVEERHVFPKFNAHKSFAEYAIERDEMGMPMPHARPPVGKSSEPWPGYYKYQNATLSVGLPKPNQGWY
;
A
#
# COMPACT_ATOMS: atom_id res chain seq x y z
N MET A 1 -8.68 -4.92 48.12
CA MET A 1 -9.93 -4.46 47.47
C MET A 1 -10.54 -5.61 46.69
N GLN A 2 -11.59 -6.24 47.24
CA GLN A 2 -12.40 -7.25 46.54
C GLN A 2 -13.56 -6.54 45.83
N PHE A 3 -13.27 -5.93 44.69
CA PHE A 3 -14.26 -5.63 43.65
C PHE A 3 -13.64 -6.13 42.35
N THR A 4 -14.24 -7.16 41.76
CA THR A 4 -13.78 -7.89 40.58
C THR A 4 -13.96 -7.09 39.28
N GLY A 5 -13.52 -5.83 39.28
CA GLY A 5 -13.37 -5.02 38.06
C GLY A 5 -14.63 -4.35 37.50
N LEU A 6 -15.78 -4.41 38.18
CA LEU A 6 -16.99 -3.71 37.73
C LEU A 6 -16.98 -2.24 38.15
N SER A 7 -16.55 -1.36 37.24
CA SER A 7 -16.69 0.09 37.36
C SER A 7 -17.66 0.62 36.29
N LEU A 8 -18.96 0.53 36.57
CA LEU A 8 -20.00 1.13 35.74
C LEU A 8 -20.51 2.41 36.42
N LYS A 9 -20.08 3.57 35.93
CA LYS A 9 -20.62 4.86 36.36
C LYS A 9 -21.93 5.13 35.61
N LYS A 10 -23.08 5.03 36.30
CA LYS A 10 -24.42 5.32 35.73
C LYS A 10 -24.55 6.75 35.16
N SER A 11 -23.72 7.69 35.62
CA SER A 11 -23.66 9.09 35.13
C SER A 11 -22.70 9.30 33.96
N SER A 12 -21.92 8.29 33.57
CA SER A 12 -21.17 8.37 32.32
C SER A 12 -22.13 8.15 31.16
N ILE A 13 -22.10 9.05 30.16
CA ILE A 13 -22.93 8.96 28.96
C ILE A 13 -22.67 7.61 28.30
N TYR A 14 -23.59 6.67 28.51
CA TYR A 14 -23.52 5.32 27.96
C TYR A 14 -23.62 5.41 26.43
N TYR A 15 -22.87 4.58 25.71
CA TYR A 15 -22.86 4.54 24.24
C TYR A 15 -24.26 4.50 23.55
N PRO A 16 -25.35 3.91 24.09
CA PRO A 16 -26.67 4.02 23.47
C PRO A 16 -27.24 5.45 23.41
N GLY A 17 -26.77 6.38 24.25
CA GLY A 17 -27.17 7.79 24.21
C GLY A 17 -26.42 8.64 23.19
N LYS A 18 -25.30 8.14 22.64
CA LYS A 18 -24.62 8.72 21.48
C LYS A 18 -25.11 8.02 20.22
N SER A 19 -26.34 8.29 19.82
CA SER A 19 -26.82 7.85 18.51
C SER A 19 -25.95 8.51 17.44
N VAL A 20 -25.14 7.68 16.78
CA VAL A 20 -24.33 7.98 15.59
C VAL A 20 -23.01 8.74 15.86
N PRO A 21 -21.86 8.04 15.90
CA PRO A 21 -20.54 8.66 16.04
C PRO A 21 -20.09 9.49 14.82
N VAL A 22 -20.90 9.57 13.76
CA VAL A 22 -20.56 10.24 12.48
C VAL A 22 -20.38 11.75 12.62
N LYS A 23 -20.91 12.38 13.68
CA LYS A 23 -20.74 13.82 13.94
C LYS A 23 -19.37 14.19 14.54
N PHE A 24 -18.54 13.21 14.93
CA PHE A 24 -17.22 13.51 15.49
C PHE A 24 -16.20 13.77 14.37
N PRO A 25 -15.35 14.82 14.43
CA PRO A 25 -14.33 15.07 13.42
C PRO A 25 -13.44 13.85 13.12
N ALA A 26 -13.17 13.02 14.14
CA ALA A 26 -12.42 11.78 13.98
C ALA A 26 -13.12 10.71 13.12
N SER A 27 -14.45 10.71 12.97
CA SER A 27 -15.16 9.71 12.16
C SER A 27 -15.22 10.05 10.68
N TYR A 28 -15.24 11.34 10.31
CA TYR A 28 -15.34 11.79 8.90
C TYR A 28 -14.08 12.50 8.38
N LYS A 29 -13.22 13.04 9.26
CA LYS A 29 -11.88 13.56 8.91
C LYS A 29 -10.74 12.61 9.31
N SER A 30 -11.02 11.34 9.61
CA SER A 30 -10.00 10.28 9.72
C SER A 30 -9.40 9.98 8.33
N GLN A 31 -8.80 10.99 7.72
CA GLN A 31 -7.87 10.91 6.62
C GLN A 31 -6.57 11.46 7.20
N TYR A 32 -5.81 10.62 7.88
CA TYR A 32 -4.52 11.05 8.39
C TYR A 32 -3.57 11.27 7.21
N ASP A 33 -3.45 12.55 6.84
CA ASP A 33 -2.43 13.29 6.09
C ASP A 33 -1.57 12.53 5.06
N ASN A 34 -1.82 12.91 3.81
CA ASN A 34 -1.32 12.41 2.54
C ASN A 34 0.20 12.53 2.27
N THR A 35 1.05 12.84 3.24
CA THR A 35 2.49 12.97 2.97
C THR A 35 3.41 12.21 3.90
N PHE A 36 3.17 12.08 5.21
CA PHE A 36 4.15 11.40 6.07
C PHE A 36 3.64 10.97 7.46
N GLN A 37 2.41 10.47 7.63
CA GLN A 37 2.03 9.78 8.88
C GLN A 37 1.30 8.47 8.60
N HIS A 38 2.08 7.55 8.08
CA HIS A 38 1.86 6.15 8.34
C HIS A 38 1.93 5.88 9.85
N TYR A 39 1.18 4.88 10.31
CA TYR A 39 1.15 4.29 11.66
C TYR A 39 0.04 4.84 12.59
N LYS A 40 -1.00 3.99 12.72
CA LYS A 40 -2.02 3.93 13.78
C LYS A 40 -3.28 4.81 13.62
N THR A 41 -4.30 4.30 12.94
CA THR A 41 -5.73 4.32 13.37
C THR A 41 -6.44 3.21 12.58
N ARG A 42 -7.16 2.23 13.15
CA ARG A 42 -8.34 2.19 14.03
C ARG A 42 -9.67 2.70 13.43
N ASP A 43 -9.73 3.41 12.30
CA ASP A 43 -10.95 4.16 11.90
C ASP A 43 -11.50 4.04 10.46
N SER A 44 -10.91 3.25 9.55
CA SER A 44 -11.45 3.03 8.17
C SER A 44 -12.93 2.64 8.11
N GLY A 45 -13.35 1.64 8.88
CA GLY A 45 -14.77 1.23 8.94
C GLY A 45 -15.73 2.33 9.42
N ASN A 46 -15.27 3.26 10.29
CA ASN A 46 -16.09 4.38 10.75
C ASN A 46 -16.30 5.40 9.62
N TYR A 47 -15.31 5.61 8.77
CA TYR A 47 -15.40 6.49 7.61
C TYR A 47 -16.35 5.95 6.53
N ILE A 48 -16.30 4.63 6.27
CA ILE A 48 -17.22 3.98 5.31
C ILE A 48 -18.67 4.11 5.80
N GLN A 49 -18.92 3.82 7.08
CA GLN A 49 -20.23 3.98 7.70
C GLN A 49 -20.68 5.45 7.71
N ALA A 50 -19.77 6.39 8.00
CA ALA A 50 -20.03 7.82 7.99
C ALA A 50 -20.52 8.32 6.64
N ALA A 51 -19.81 7.96 5.58
CA ALA A 51 -20.20 8.37 4.23
C ALA A 51 -21.44 7.64 3.71
N GLN A 52 -21.67 6.38 4.10
CA GLN A 52 -22.93 5.68 3.83
C GLN A 52 -24.11 6.42 4.45
N GLN A 53 -23.97 6.84 5.70
CA GLN A 53 -24.99 7.61 6.39
C GLN A 53 -25.15 9.01 5.80
N GLU A 54 -24.06 9.71 5.46
CA GLU A 54 -24.14 11.03 4.81
C GLU A 54 -24.87 10.95 3.47
N ASN A 55 -24.55 9.96 2.64
CA ASN A 55 -25.24 9.76 1.37
C ASN A 55 -26.71 9.38 1.57
N ALA A 56 -27.04 8.56 2.57
CA ALA A 56 -28.42 8.22 2.90
C ALA A 56 -29.21 9.48 3.35
N ILE A 57 -28.62 10.32 4.20
CA ILE A 57 -29.21 11.58 4.65
C ILE A 57 -29.42 12.53 3.46
N ARG A 58 -28.40 12.74 2.63
CA ARG A 58 -28.51 13.60 1.43
C ARG A 58 -29.60 13.12 0.47
N ARG A 59 -29.76 11.80 0.29
CA ARG A 59 -30.87 11.25 -0.51
C ARG A 59 -32.22 11.53 0.11
N SER A 60 -32.35 11.29 1.42
CA SER A 60 -33.59 11.56 2.14
C SER A 60 -33.99 13.03 1.99
N GLN A 61 -33.05 13.95 2.21
CA GLN A 61 -33.28 15.39 2.07
C GLN A 61 -33.60 15.80 0.63
N ASN A 62 -32.89 15.27 -0.36
CA ASN A 62 -33.17 15.57 -1.77
C ASN A 62 -34.54 15.03 -2.21
N LYS A 63 -34.95 13.90 -1.64
CA LYS A 63 -36.26 13.29 -1.90
C LYS A 63 -37.38 14.11 -1.24
N GLU A 64 -37.20 14.48 0.01
CA GLU A 64 -38.13 15.34 0.76
C GLU A 64 -38.34 16.69 0.06
N LYS A 65 -37.26 17.39 -0.33
CA LYS A 65 -37.32 18.64 -1.09
C LYS A 65 -38.06 18.52 -2.43
N ARG A 66 -38.01 17.34 -3.06
CA ARG A 66 -38.74 17.10 -4.32
C ARG A 66 -40.22 16.87 -4.06
N LEU A 67 -40.54 16.04 -3.06
CA LEU A 67 -41.92 15.81 -2.65
C LEU A 67 -42.61 17.12 -2.23
N GLU A 68 -41.89 18.00 -1.53
CA GLU A 68 -42.36 19.36 -1.23
C GLU A 68 -42.61 20.19 -2.49
N LYS A 69 -41.71 20.13 -3.49
CA LYS A 69 -41.88 20.84 -4.76
C LYS A 69 -43.08 20.34 -5.57
N ASP A 70 -43.37 19.04 -5.47
CA ASP A 70 -44.48 18.39 -6.17
C ASP A 70 -45.79 18.45 -5.36
N GLY A 71 -45.78 19.05 -4.16
CA GLY A 71 -46.96 19.23 -3.31
C GLY A 71 -47.48 17.94 -2.65
N ILE A 72 -46.63 16.92 -2.51
CA ILE A 72 -47.00 15.59 -2.01
C ILE A 72 -46.48 15.42 -0.59
N SER A 73 -47.38 15.06 0.35
CA SER A 73 -46.98 14.74 1.72
C SER A 73 -46.21 13.42 1.80
N TRP A 74 -45.30 13.31 2.76
CA TRP A 74 -44.53 12.08 3.02
C TRP A 74 -45.41 10.85 3.30
N GLU A 75 -46.57 11.06 3.93
CA GLU A 75 -47.54 9.99 4.21
C GLU A 75 -48.20 9.47 2.93
N LYS A 76 -48.63 10.39 2.05
CA LYS A 76 -49.19 10.05 0.74
C LYS A 76 -48.13 9.37 -0.14
N TYR A 77 -46.88 9.81 -0.05
CA TYR A 77 -45.74 9.17 -0.72
C TYR A 77 -45.55 7.71 -0.27
N ASN A 78 -45.59 7.43 1.04
CA ASN A 78 -45.46 6.04 1.53
C ASN A 78 -46.65 5.17 1.11
N GLN A 79 -47.85 5.73 1.09
CA GLN A 79 -49.05 5.02 0.64
C GLN A 79 -48.97 4.63 -0.84
N LEU A 80 -48.47 5.53 -1.69
CA LEU A 80 -48.22 5.25 -3.12
C LEU A 80 -47.10 4.20 -3.28
N LYS A 81 -45.98 4.34 -2.56
CA LYS A 81 -44.84 3.41 -2.65
C LYS A 81 -45.21 1.96 -2.31
N TYR A 82 -46.05 1.75 -1.29
CA TYR A 82 -46.45 0.41 -0.86
C TYR A 82 -47.73 -0.09 -1.58
N GLY A 83 -48.22 0.67 -2.58
CA GLY A 83 -49.40 0.30 -3.36
C GLY A 83 -50.69 0.24 -2.56
N SER A 84 -50.79 1.00 -1.46
CA SER A 84 -51.95 0.93 -0.55
C SER A 84 -53.13 1.80 -0.99
N VAL A 85 -53.02 2.52 -2.11
CA VAL A 85 -54.05 3.44 -2.64
C VAL A 85 -54.11 3.33 -4.17
N THR A 86 -55.32 3.42 -4.73
CA THR A 86 -55.53 3.47 -6.19
C THR A 86 -55.14 4.83 -6.76
N GLU A 87 -54.25 4.82 -7.75
CA GLU A 87 -53.60 6.01 -8.29
C GLU A 87 -54.44 6.70 -9.37
N SER A 88 -54.50 8.03 -9.35
CA SER A 88 -54.94 8.82 -10.52
C SER A 88 -53.88 8.79 -11.63
N LYS A 89 -54.25 9.09 -12.89
CA LYS A 89 -53.29 9.10 -14.04
C LYS A 89 -52.10 10.05 -13.86
N GLN A 90 -52.25 11.12 -13.06
CA GLN A 90 -51.16 12.05 -12.75
C GLN A 90 -50.25 11.48 -11.65
N GLU A 91 -50.82 10.78 -10.67
CA GLU A 91 -50.07 10.09 -9.62
C GLU A 91 -49.32 8.89 -10.18
N GLN A 92 -49.86 8.16 -11.16
CA GLN A 92 -49.18 7.08 -11.89
C GLN A 92 -47.90 7.55 -12.58
N LYS A 93 -47.98 8.64 -13.35
CA LYS A 93 -46.80 9.23 -14.01
C LYS A 93 -45.75 9.66 -13.00
N LEU A 94 -46.19 10.17 -11.85
CA LEU A 94 -45.30 10.59 -10.79
C LEU A 94 -44.67 9.40 -10.08
N VAL A 95 -45.41 8.31 -9.85
CA VAL A 95 -44.88 7.04 -9.34
C VAL A 95 -43.89 6.41 -10.32
N GLU A 96 -44.18 6.40 -11.62
CA GLU A 96 -43.27 5.93 -12.67
C GLU A 96 -41.99 6.77 -12.74
N GLU A 97 -42.10 8.11 -12.68
CA GLU A 97 -40.94 9.00 -12.60
C GLU A 97 -40.15 8.79 -11.30
N MET A 98 -40.84 8.57 -10.18
CA MET A 98 -40.22 8.28 -8.89
C MET A 98 -39.57 6.91 -8.85
N ASP A 99 -40.13 5.89 -9.48
CA ASP A 99 -39.57 4.54 -9.54
C ASP A 99 -38.40 4.49 -10.53
N ALA A 100 -38.50 5.19 -11.65
CA ALA A 100 -37.36 5.42 -12.54
C ALA A 100 -36.23 6.15 -11.80
N GLN A 101 -36.55 7.13 -10.97
CA GLN A 101 -35.56 7.86 -10.18
C GLN A 101 -35.05 7.08 -8.96
N ASN A 102 -35.87 6.34 -8.24
CA ASN A 102 -35.46 5.46 -7.16
C ASN A 102 -34.56 4.37 -7.74
N TYR A 103 -34.93 3.77 -8.87
CA TYR A 103 -34.06 2.86 -9.61
C TYR A 103 -32.73 3.55 -9.97
N MET A 104 -32.73 4.75 -10.55
CA MET A 104 -31.48 5.46 -10.89
C MET A 104 -30.66 5.94 -9.67
N ALA A 105 -31.29 6.30 -8.56
CA ALA A 105 -30.68 6.87 -7.35
C ALA A 105 -30.26 5.80 -6.32
N GLU A 106 -31.00 4.71 -6.20
CA GLU A 106 -30.58 3.50 -5.47
C GLU A 106 -29.35 2.90 -6.14
N ASN A 107 -29.32 2.91 -7.48
CA ASN A 107 -28.17 2.48 -8.26
C ASN A 107 -26.96 3.42 -8.15
N GLN A 108 -27.12 4.70 -7.77
CA GLN A 108 -25.98 5.57 -7.43
C GLN A 108 -25.54 5.35 -5.98
N HIS A 109 -24.96 4.19 -5.63
CA HIS A 109 -24.67 3.79 -4.24
C HIS A 109 -24.02 4.82 -3.30
N SER A 110 -24.33 4.63 -2.01
CA SER A 110 -24.03 5.43 -0.82
C SER A 110 -22.58 5.34 -0.37
N ARG A 111 -21.70 4.79 -1.21
CA ARG A 111 -20.35 4.38 -0.83
C ARG A 111 -19.34 5.47 -1.18
N PRO A 112 -18.54 5.99 -0.23
CA PRO A 112 -17.59 7.05 -0.51
C PRO A 112 -16.51 6.57 -1.50
N PRO A 113 -16.33 7.29 -2.62
CA PRO A 113 -15.26 7.11 -3.60
C PRO A 113 -13.83 6.96 -3.09
N ILE A 114 -13.55 7.43 -1.87
CA ILE A 114 -12.21 7.66 -1.34
C ILE A 114 -11.78 6.53 -0.38
N ALA A 115 -12.73 5.81 0.24
CA ALA A 115 -12.42 4.74 1.20
C ALA A 115 -11.83 3.49 0.53
N ASP A 116 -12.35 3.15 -0.65
CA ASP A 116 -11.93 1.97 -1.43
C ASP A 116 -10.54 2.19 -2.09
N MET A 117 -10.17 3.45 -2.37
CA MET A 117 -8.82 3.85 -2.84
C MET A 117 -7.74 3.54 -1.82
N GLU A 118 -8.01 3.97 -0.59
CA GLU A 118 -7.04 3.87 0.47
C GLU A 118 -6.88 2.44 0.96
N TYR A 119 -7.92 1.60 0.89
CA TYR A 119 -7.90 0.25 1.43
C TYR A 119 -7.01 -0.72 0.64
N ASN A 120 -7.11 -0.76 -0.70
CA ASN A 120 -6.27 -1.64 -1.53
C ASN A 120 -4.80 -1.18 -1.58
N LEU A 121 -4.58 0.14 -1.61
CA LEU A 121 -3.23 0.71 -1.43
C LEU A 121 -2.69 0.45 -0.02
N LYS A 122 -3.52 0.52 1.03
CA LYS A 122 -3.12 0.18 2.41
C LYS A 122 -2.72 -1.29 2.52
N ARG A 123 -3.46 -2.22 1.93
CA ARG A 123 -3.17 -3.67 1.99
C ARG A 123 -1.85 -4.04 1.32
N ASN A 124 -1.58 -3.55 0.11
CA ASN A 124 -0.32 -3.82 -0.56
C ASN A 124 0.86 -3.09 0.10
N ASN A 125 0.65 -1.85 0.59
CA ASN A 125 1.65 -1.18 1.40
C ASN A 125 1.91 -1.91 2.73
N GLU A 126 0.90 -2.52 3.36
CA GLU A 126 1.03 -3.36 4.55
C GLU A 126 1.80 -4.65 4.28
N TYR A 127 1.57 -5.29 3.13
CA TYR A 127 2.36 -6.42 2.67
C TYR A 127 3.84 -6.04 2.45
N ILE A 128 4.10 -4.93 1.76
CA ILE A 128 5.46 -4.41 1.53
C ILE A 128 6.11 -3.99 2.85
N ARG A 129 5.37 -3.38 3.78
CA ARG A 129 5.87 -3.07 5.13
C ARG A 129 6.18 -4.31 5.93
N ALA A 130 5.35 -5.35 5.83
CA ALA A 130 5.59 -6.61 6.49
C ALA A 130 6.89 -7.24 5.93
N LEU A 131 7.09 -7.19 4.61
CA LEU A 131 8.32 -7.62 3.93
C LEU A 131 9.55 -6.79 4.33
N ILE A 132 9.44 -5.46 4.37
CA ILE A 132 10.52 -4.56 4.83
C ILE A 132 10.84 -4.82 6.30
N THR A 133 9.82 -4.99 7.14
CA THR A 133 9.98 -5.31 8.56
C THR A 133 10.68 -6.65 8.71
N ARG A 134 10.24 -7.66 7.95
CA ARG A 134 10.85 -8.99 7.87
C ARG A 134 12.33 -8.89 7.53
N CYS A 135 12.70 -8.10 6.52
CA CYS A 135 14.10 -7.89 6.14
C CYS A 135 14.90 -7.06 7.14
N LYS A 136 14.25 -6.23 7.97
CA LYS A 136 14.89 -5.46 9.04
C LYS A 136 15.04 -6.24 10.35
N THR A 137 14.28 -7.32 10.54
CA THR A 137 14.27 -8.12 11.77
C THR A 137 14.92 -9.50 11.61
N ILE A 138 15.03 -10.00 10.38
CA ILE A 138 15.77 -11.23 10.07
C ILE A 138 17.26 -10.86 9.93
N ARG A 139 18.10 -11.49 10.75
CA ARG A 139 19.55 -11.26 10.76
C ARG A 139 20.22 -11.83 9.50
N THR A 140 19.79 -13.01 9.08
CA THR A 140 20.19 -13.66 7.81
C THR A 140 19.00 -14.47 7.29
N PRO A 141 18.54 -14.24 6.05
CA PRO A 141 17.43 -15.00 5.50
C PRO A 141 17.82 -16.47 5.31
N GLY A 142 16.88 -17.35 5.62
CA GLY A 142 16.95 -18.80 5.45
C GLY A 142 17.14 -19.20 3.99
N PHE A 143 17.57 -20.45 3.79
CA PHE A 143 17.91 -20.93 2.44
C PHE A 143 16.71 -20.93 1.49
N GLU A 144 15.53 -21.27 2.00
CA GLU A 144 14.29 -21.27 1.23
C GLU A 144 13.90 -19.86 0.77
N MET A 145 13.99 -18.86 1.65
CA MET A 145 13.74 -17.46 1.31
C MET A 145 14.72 -16.96 0.25
N TYR A 146 16.00 -17.29 0.39
CA TYR A 146 17.02 -16.96 -0.60
C TYR A 146 16.73 -17.60 -1.96
N LYS A 147 16.48 -18.92 -2.00
CA LYS A 147 16.19 -19.66 -3.23
C LYS A 147 14.93 -19.12 -3.91
N LYS A 148 13.89 -18.81 -3.13
CA LYS A 148 12.66 -18.19 -3.62
C LYS A 148 12.90 -16.79 -4.18
N ALA A 149 13.66 -15.94 -3.50
CA ALA A 149 13.99 -14.59 -3.97
C ALA A 149 14.81 -14.63 -5.27
N GLN A 150 15.80 -15.52 -5.36
CA GLN A 150 16.57 -15.73 -6.61
C GLN A 150 15.66 -16.22 -7.73
N PHE A 151 14.86 -17.26 -7.47
CA PHE A 151 13.95 -17.80 -8.46
C PHE A 151 12.98 -16.73 -8.96
N GLU A 152 12.35 -15.97 -8.06
CA GLU A 152 11.41 -14.91 -8.43
C GLU A 152 12.07 -13.81 -9.28
N LEU A 153 13.31 -13.39 -8.97
CA LEU A 153 14.01 -12.39 -9.78
C LEU A 153 14.38 -12.91 -11.17
N HIS A 154 14.88 -14.15 -11.26
CA HIS A 154 15.23 -14.76 -12.56
C HIS A 154 13.99 -15.08 -13.40
N SER A 155 12.92 -15.58 -12.76
CA SER A 155 11.67 -15.92 -13.44
C SER A 155 10.92 -14.68 -13.91
N HIS A 156 11.06 -13.53 -13.21
CA HIS A 156 10.34 -12.31 -13.55
C HIS A 156 10.59 -11.85 -14.99
N ARG A 157 11.84 -11.95 -15.47
CA ARG A 157 12.16 -11.58 -16.86
C ARG A 157 11.44 -12.49 -17.87
N ARG A 158 11.57 -13.81 -17.70
CA ARG A 158 10.90 -14.81 -18.55
C ARG A 158 9.38 -14.68 -18.50
N GLU A 159 8.85 -14.35 -17.33
CA GLU A 159 7.42 -14.12 -17.12
C GLU A 159 6.93 -12.89 -17.88
N LEU A 160 7.67 -11.77 -17.86
CA LEU A 160 7.35 -10.60 -18.68
C LEU A 160 7.41 -10.91 -20.18
N GLU A 161 8.46 -11.60 -20.63
CA GLU A 161 8.59 -12.03 -22.04
C GLU A 161 7.41 -12.94 -22.45
N SER A 162 6.96 -13.83 -21.56
CA SER A 162 5.78 -14.67 -21.82
C SER A 162 4.47 -13.87 -21.86
N ILE A 163 4.31 -12.87 -20.99
CA ILE A 163 3.12 -12.00 -20.97
C ILE A 163 3.06 -11.19 -22.26
N GLU A 164 4.17 -10.63 -22.70
CA GLU A 164 4.27 -9.90 -23.97
C GLU A 164 3.93 -10.82 -25.16
N LYS A 165 4.48 -12.04 -25.17
CA LYS A 165 4.13 -13.03 -26.21
C LYS A 165 2.62 -13.33 -26.25
N TYR A 166 1.99 -13.61 -25.11
CA TYR A 166 0.55 -13.89 -25.07
C TYR A 166 -0.29 -12.66 -25.39
N ARG A 167 0.16 -11.45 -25.06
CA ARG A 167 -0.53 -10.22 -25.46
C ARG A 167 -0.47 -10.00 -26.96
N ASN A 168 0.70 -10.18 -27.58
CA ASN A 168 0.85 -10.05 -29.02
C ASN A 168 0.00 -11.11 -29.74
N GLN A 169 0.02 -12.36 -29.26
CA GLN A 169 -0.85 -13.42 -29.79
C GLN A 169 -2.33 -13.05 -29.66
N LEU A 170 -2.76 -12.50 -28.52
CA LEU A 170 -4.14 -12.04 -28.32
C LEU A 170 -4.50 -10.92 -29.31
N GLU A 171 -3.63 -9.93 -29.48
CA GLU A 171 -3.86 -8.80 -30.39
C GLU A 171 -3.90 -9.26 -31.86
N GLU A 172 -3.03 -10.20 -32.25
CA GLU A 172 -2.96 -10.77 -33.61
C GLU A 172 -4.15 -11.68 -33.93
N GLU A 173 -4.56 -12.56 -33.00
CA GLU A 173 -5.64 -13.53 -33.23
C GLU A 173 -7.03 -12.89 -33.21
N THR A 174 -7.29 -11.99 -32.27
CA THR A 174 -8.64 -11.45 -32.06
C THR A 174 -8.81 -10.02 -32.58
N GLY A 175 -7.73 -9.37 -33.02
CA GLY A 175 -7.76 -7.95 -33.41
C GLY A 175 -8.15 -7.01 -32.28
N LEU A 176 -8.05 -7.46 -31.01
CA LEU A 176 -8.50 -6.69 -29.85
C LEU A 176 -7.53 -5.55 -29.59
N THR A 177 -8.00 -4.33 -29.76
CA THR A 177 -7.21 -3.14 -29.46
C THR A 177 -7.06 -2.92 -27.95
N SER A 178 -6.03 -2.19 -27.54
CA SER A 178 -5.86 -1.73 -26.15
C SER A 178 -7.09 -0.99 -25.61
N GLU A 179 -7.82 -0.27 -26.47
CA GLU A 179 -9.03 0.44 -26.09
C GLU A 179 -10.20 -0.50 -25.80
N GLN A 180 -10.38 -1.56 -26.59
CA GLN A 180 -11.40 -2.58 -26.33
C GLN A 180 -11.11 -3.38 -25.05
N ARG A 181 -9.82 -3.67 -24.78
CA ARG A 181 -9.40 -4.28 -23.51
C ARG A 181 -9.66 -3.37 -22.32
N LEU A 182 -9.50 -2.06 -22.50
CA LEU A 182 -9.85 -1.06 -21.49
C LEU A 182 -11.37 -1.03 -21.24
N ASP A 183 -12.18 -1.10 -22.30
CA ASP A 183 -13.63 -1.19 -22.18
C ASP A 183 -14.04 -2.47 -21.43
N ALA A 184 -13.48 -3.63 -21.80
CA ALA A 184 -13.67 -4.91 -21.12
C ALA A 184 -13.34 -4.81 -19.62
N TYR A 185 -12.23 -4.16 -19.29
CA TYR A 185 -11.79 -3.95 -17.91
C TYR A 185 -12.81 -3.15 -17.11
N PHE A 186 -13.20 -1.95 -17.56
CA PHE A 186 -14.11 -1.09 -16.80
C PHE A 186 -15.54 -1.61 -16.75
N LEU A 187 -15.99 -2.32 -17.78
CA LEU A 187 -17.31 -2.92 -17.81
C LEU A 187 -17.38 -4.25 -17.06
N GLY A 188 -16.23 -4.86 -16.73
CA GLY A 188 -16.18 -6.20 -16.14
C GLY A 188 -16.71 -7.27 -17.08
N ASP A 189 -16.50 -7.08 -18.38
CA ASP A 189 -17.01 -7.94 -19.44
C ASP A 189 -15.84 -8.69 -20.07
N GLU A 190 -15.69 -9.97 -19.70
CA GLU A 190 -14.65 -10.84 -20.23
C GLU A 190 -15.06 -11.58 -21.50
N SER A 191 -16.27 -11.35 -22.02
CA SER A 191 -16.77 -12.01 -23.23
C SER A 191 -15.94 -11.71 -24.47
N LEU A 192 -15.24 -10.57 -24.47
CA LEU A 192 -14.34 -10.15 -25.54
C LEU A 192 -13.09 -11.03 -25.63
N PHE A 193 -12.73 -11.77 -24.58
CA PHE A 193 -11.50 -12.57 -24.55
C PHE A 193 -11.75 -14.04 -24.92
N PRO A 194 -10.86 -14.63 -25.74
CA PRO A 194 -10.95 -16.04 -26.10
C PRO A 194 -10.76 -16.92 -24.86
N ASP A 195 -11.29 -18.14 -24.92
CA ASP A 195 -11.28 -19.07 -23.78
C ASP A 195 -9.87 -19.38 -23.27
N TRP A 196 -8.89 -19.50 -24.18
CA TRP A 196 -7.51 -19.76 -23.80
C TRP A 196 -6.93 -18.64 -22.93
N ALA A 197 -7.27 -17.37 -23.23
CA ALA A 197 -6.77 -16.21 -22.51
C ALA A 197 -7.40 -16.13 -21.11
N ARG A 198 -8.68 -16.47 -20.98
CA ARG A 198 -9.40 -16.57 -19.69
C ARG A 198 -8.89 -17.73 -18.82
N ASN A 199 -8.45 -18.82 -19.45
CA ASN A 199 -7.95 -20.02 -18.77
C ASN A 199 -6.44 -20.01 -18.51
N LEU A 200 -5.73 -18.91 -18.80
CA LEU A 200 -4.34 -18.75 -18.41
C LEU A 200 -4.17 -18.85 -16.89
N ARG A 201 -2.97 -19.26 -16.46
CA ARG A 201 -2.61 -19.31 -15.05
C ARG A 201 -2.81 -17.95 -14.40
N GLU A 202 -3.48 -17.91 -13.24
CA GLU A 202 -3.80 -16.67 -12.50
C GLU A 202 -2.61 -15.71 -12.33
N ALA A 203 -1.40 -16.27 -12.16
CA ALA A 203 -0.18 -15.48 -12.04
C ALA A 203 -0.02 -14.50 -13.21
N ILE A 204 -0.35 -14.90 -14.44
CA ILE A 204 -0.16 -14.09 -15.66
C ILE A 204 -1.47 -13.63 -16.30
N ARG A 205 -2.60 -14.33 -16.07
CA ARG A 205 -3.89 -14.06 -16.72
C ARG A 205 -4.29 -12.59 -16.72
N ASP A 206 -4.47 -12.00 -15.54
CA ASP A 206 -4.94 -10.62 -15.43
C ASP A 206 -3.95 -9.60 -16.05
N ARG A 207 -2.65 -9.93 -16.03
CA ARG A 207 -1.62 -9.12 -16.66
C ARG A 207 -1.65 -9.26 -18.18
N VAL A 208 -1.99 -10.42 -18.74
CA VAL A 208 -2.18 -10.59 -20.18
C VAL A 208 -3.44 -9.85 -20.63
N LEU A 209 -4.56 -10.01 -19.93
CA LEU A 209 -5.85 -9.41 -20.31
C LEU A 209 -5.87 -7.88 -20.20
N TYR A 210 -5.30 -7.34 -19.11
CA TYR A 210 -5.50 -5.93 -18.74
C TYR A 210 -4.20 -5.15 -18.48
N GLY A 211 -3.05 -5.79 -18.54
CA GLY A 211 -1.80 -5.06 -18.37
C GLY A 211 -1.39 -4.34 -19.66
N GLY A 212 -0.57 -3.30 -19.55
CA GLY A 212 -0.09 -2.51 -20.69
C GLY A 212 -1.05 -1.42 -21.18
N ILE A 213 -2.31 -1.39 -20.71
CA ILE A 213 -3.33 -0.41 -21.12
C ILE A 213 -3.28 0.93 -20.33
N GLY A 214 -2.24 1.15 -19.52
CA GLY A 214 -2.03 2.44 -18.84
C GLY A 214 -2.96 2.72 -17.65
N LEU A 215 -3.36 1.70 -16.89
CA LEU A 215 -4.22 1.88 -15.71
C LEU A 215 -3.51 2.60 -14.56
N THR A 216 -4.26 3.44 -13.87
CA THR A 216 -3.85 4.14 -12.64
C THR A 216 -4.60 3.60 -11.42
N GLU A 217 -4.14 3.92 -10.22
CA GLU A 217 -4.87 3.57 -8.99
C GLU A 217 -6.29 4.16 -8.99
N TYR A 218 -6.43 5.41 -9.46
CA TYR A 218 -7.72 6.09 -9.63
C TYR A 218 -8.67 5.33 -10.57
N ASP A 219 -8.12 4.64 -11.56
CA ASP A 219 -8.87 3.87 -12.53
C ASP A 219 -9.38 2.55 -11.97
N GLU A 220 -8.60 1.86 -11.15
CA GLU A 220 -9.07 0.68 -10.42
C GLU A 220 -10.28 1.01 -9.54
N ILE A 221 -10.30 2.21 -8.94
CA ILE A 221 -11.41 2.69 -8.11
C ILE A 221 -12.60 3.12 -8.93
N ARG A 222 -12.38 3.77 -10.07
CA ARG A 222 -13.45 4.06 -11.02
C ARG A 222 -14.10 2.77 -11.51
N ARG A 223 -13.31 1.73 -11.79
CA ARG A 223 -13.82 0.39 -12.12
C ARG A 223 -14.66 -0.17 -10.97
N LEU A 224 -14.16 -0.19 -9.74
CA LEU A 224 -14.94 -0.63 -8.57
C LEU A 224 -16.30 0.09 -8.48
N LYS A 225 -16.31 1.41 -8.63
CA LYS A 225 -17.57 2.18 -8.64
C LYS A 225 -18.49 1.80 -9.78
N LEU A 226 -17.94 1.59 -10.97
CA LEU A 226 -18.69 1.20 -12.16
C LEU A 226 -19.28 -0.20 -11.99
N LEU A 227 -18.54 -1.15 -11.40
CA LEU A 227 -18.99 -2.51 -11.16
C LEU A 227 -20.14 -2.62 -10.15
N LEU A 228 -20.28 -1.64 -9.25
CA LEU A 228 -21.41 -1.54 -8.34
C LEU A 228 -22.70 -1.04 -9.03
N LEU A 229 -22.60 -0.50 -10.24
CA LEU A 229 -23.75 -0.03 -11.01
C LEU A 229 -24.31 -1.16 -11.87
N PRO A 230 -25.61 -1.14 -12.19
CA PRO A 230 -26.18 -1.98 -13.23
C PRO A 230 -25.49 -1.75 -14.58
N MET A 231 -25.46 -2.77 -15.43
CA MET A 231 -24.72 -2.77 -16.69
C MET A 231 -25.12 -1.61 -17.63
N SER A 232 -26.41 -1.25 -17.70
CA SER A 232 -26.90 -0.15 -18.54
C SER A 232 -26.31 1.21 -18.12
N VAL A 233 -26.37 1.53 -16.82
CA VAL A 233 -25.82 2.76 -16.25
C VAL A 233 -24.29 2.75 -16.33
N ARG A 234 -23.67 1.59 -16.13
CA ARG A 234 -22.22 1.38 -16.23
C ARG A 234 -21.71 1.77 -17.61
N ARG A 235 -22.34 1.27 -18.68
CA ARG A 235 -21.99 1.58 -20.07
C ARG A 235 -22.11 3.08 -20.37
N ALA A 236 -23.21 3.71 -19.98
CA ALA A 236 -23.43 5.14 -20.18
C ALA A 236 -22.37 5.99 -19.46
N LYS A 237 -22.10 5.71 -18.17
CA LYS A 237 -21.07 6.43 -17.41
C LYS A 237 -19.67 6.18 -17.94
N TRP A 238 -19.34 4.95 -18.31
CA TRP A 238 -18.05 4.64 -18.91
C TRP A 238 -17.84 5.39 -20.22
N HIS A 239 -18.87 5.46 -21.08
CA HIS A 239 -18.80 6.23 -22.31
C HIS A 239 -18.52 7.72 -22.05
N GLY A 240 -19.18 8.33 -21.06
CA GLY A 240 -18.91 9.72 -20.67
C GLY A 240 -17.48 9.92 -20.14
N ILE A 241 -16.99 8.99 -19.30
CA ILE A 241 -15.60 9.01 -18.80
C ILE A 241 -14.60 8.87 -19.95
N LYS A 242 -14.87 7.97 -20.91
CA LYS A 242 -14.03 7.72 -22.07
C LYS A 242 -13.92 8.96 -22.97
N GLN A 243 -15.03 9.64 -23.22
CA GLN A 243 -15.04 10.92 -23.95
C GLN A 243 -14.23 11.99 -23.21
N PHE A 244 -14.43 12.12 -21.90
CA PHE A 244 -13.68 13.07 -21.09
C PHE A 244 -12.16 12.78 -21.09
N ARG A 245 -11.74 11.50 -21.06
CA ARG A 245 -10.33 11.14 -21.21
C ARG A 245 -9.77 11.54 -22.56
N ARG A 246 -10.45 11.22 -23.66
CA ARG A 246 -10.01 11.62 -25.00
C ARG A 246 -9.86 13.15 -25.13
N GLN A 247 -10.72 13.92 -24.45
CA GLN A 247 -10.57 15.37 -24.36
C GLN A 247 -9.33 15.77 -23.56
N LEU A 248 -9.10 15.14 -22.40
CA LEU A 248 -7.91 15.36 -21.59
C LEU A 248 -6.63 15.00 -22.35
N ASP A 249 -6.56 13.85 -23.01
CA ASP A 249 -5.42 13.41 -23.83
C ASP A 249 -5.11 14.43 -24.94
N GLY A 250 -6.13 15.09 -25.49
CA GLY A 250 -5.95 16.21 -26.42
C GLY A 250 -5.34 17.48 -25.79
N THR A 251 -5.53 17.68 -24.48
CA THR A 251 -4.99 18.82 -23.71
C THR A 251 -3.70 18.52 -22.95
N GLU A 252 -3.27 17.25 -22.85
CA GLU A 252 -2.07 16.79 -22.13
C GLU A 252 -0.74 17.33 -22.69
N LYS A 253 -0.77 18.07 -23.79
CA LYS A 253 0.39 18.86 -24.25
C LYS A 253 0.80 19.96 -23.24
N ILE A 254 -0.08 20.33 -22.31
CA ILE A 254 0.14 21.38 -21.31
C ILE A 254 0.26 20.75 -19.91
N ILE A 255 1.41 20.96 -19.26
CA ILE A 255 1.60 20.56 -17.85
C ILE A 255 0.93 21.58 -16.94
N THR A 256 -0.03 21.12 -16.12
CA THR A 256 -0.79 21.95 -15.18
C THR A 256 0.08 22.39 -13.99
N HIS A 257 -0.33 23.47 -13.28
CA HIS A 257 0.41 23.94 -12.10
C HIS A 257 0.50 22.87 -11.00
N SER A 258 -0.57 22.10 -10.78
CA SER A 258 -0.58 20.99 -9.82
C SER A 258 0.43 19.90 -10.17
N GLU A 259 0.58 19.57 -11.45
CA GLU A 259 1.58 18.59 -11.89
C GLU A 259 3.01 19.14 -11.72
N LYS A 260 3.23 20.42 -12.03
CA LYS A 260 4.53 21.09 -11.79
C LYS A 260 4.89 21.06 -10.31
N GLU A 261 3.95 21.33 -9.42
CA GLU A 261 4.17 21.22 -7.98
C GLU A 261 4.51 19.80 -7.55
N VAL A 262 3.79 18.79 -8.06
CA VAL A 262 4.04 17.38 -7.74
C VAL A 262 5.45 16.96 -8.18
N VAL A 263 5.88 17.40 -9.37
CA VAL A 263 7.23 17.17 -9.90
C VAL A 263 8.28 17.91 -9.05
N ALA A 264 8.07 19.19 -8.73
CA ALA A 264 8.97 19.97 -7.89
C ALA A 264 9.13 19.37 -6.49
N LYS A 265 8.02 18.90 -5.90
CA LYS A 265 8.00 18.20 -4.59
C LYS A 265 8.53 16.77 -4.67
N CYS A 266 8.86 16.26 -5.87
CA CYS A 266 9.26 14.87 -6.11
C CYS A 266 8.26 13.83 -5.56
N THR A 267 6.99 14.21 -5.47
CA THR A 267 5.91 13.32 -5.00
C THR A 267 5.38 12.49 -6.15
N ARG A 268 4.98 11.24 -5.87
CA ARG A 268 4.40 10.33 -6.87
C ARG A 268 2.93 10.04 -6.53
N THR A 269 2.05 10.45 -7.42
CA THR A 269 0.62 10.10 -7.38
C THR A 269 0.44 8.62 -7.71
N HIS A 270 1.09 8.14 -8.77
CA HIS A 270 1.11 6.74 -9.19
C HIS A 270 2.28 5.99 -8.54
N LYS A 271 1.95 4.99 -7.73
CA LYS A 271 2.87 4.29 -6.82
C LYS A 271 3.15 2.86 -7.26
N TRP A 272 2.40 2.26 -8.18
CA TRP A 272 2.63 0.87 -8.61
C TRP A 272 4.06 0.57 -9.09
N ASN A 273 4.67 1.50 -9.84
CA ASN A 273 6.07 1.37 -10.27
C ASN A 273 7.05 1.46 -9.08
N LEU A 274 6.79 2.35 -8.13
CA LEU A 274 7.59 2.48 -6.92
C LEU A 274 7.48 1.21 -6.07
N ILE A 275 6.26 0.70 -5.88
CA ILE A 275 5.95 -0.55 -5.17
C ILE A 275 6.73 -1.72 -5.78
N SER A 276 6.64 -1.90 -7.10
CA SER A 276 7.34 -2.99 -7.81
C SER A 276 8.87 -2.90 -7.66
N ARG A 277 9.42 -1.69 -7.72
CA ARG A 277 10.86 -1.45 -7.48
C ARG A 277 11.26 -1.73 -6.03
N LEU A 278 10.43 -1.35 -5.06
CA LEU A 278 10.67 -1.65 -3.64
C LEU A 278 10.64 -3.15 -3.38
N GLU A 279 9.68 -3.90 -3.94
CA GLU A 279 9.64 -5.36 -3.83
C GLU A 279 10.89 -6.01 -4.44
N ARG A 280 11.31 -5.54 -5.62
CA ARG A 280 12.56 -6.00 -6.25
C ARG A 280 13.77 -5.70 -5.37
N GLN A 281 13.87 -4.49 -4.82
CA GLN A 281 14.97 -4.10 -3.94
C GLN A 281 15.00 -4.93 -2.67
N ILE A 282 13.84 -5.27 -2.10
CA ILE A 282 13.73 -6.15 -0.94
C ILE A 282 14.26 -7.55 -1.28
N ARG A 283 13.88 -8.12 -2.43
CA ARG A 283 14.39 -9.42 -2.89
C ARG A 283 15.91 -9.40 -3.11
N LEU A 284 16.43 -8.35 -3.74
CA LEU A 284 17.87 -8.16 -3.92
C LEU A 284 18.59 -8.09 -2.58
N ARG A 285 18.06 -7.34 -1.61
CA ARG A 285 18.61 -7.26 -0.26
C ARG A 285 18.61 -8.61 0.46
N ILE A 286 17.59 -9.45 0.27
CA ILE A 286 17.56 -10.83 0.81
C ILE A 286 18.71 -11.66 0.24
N ILE A 287 19.02 -11.49 -1.04
CA ILE A 287 20.12 -12.21 -1.71
C ILE A 287 21.48 -11.70 -1.23
N GLU A 288 21.66 -10.38 -1.22
CA GLU A 288 22.87 -9.69 -0.74
C GLU A 288 23.23 -10.06 0.70
N THR A 289 22.25 -10.01 1.60
CA THR A 289 22.48 -10.28 3.03
C THR A 289 22.91 -11.72 3.31
N ARG A 290 22.51 -12.69 2.48
CA ARG A 290 22.95 -14.08 2.62
C ARG A 290 24.25 -14.37 1.87
N ASN A 291 24.40 -13.85 0.65
CA ASN A 291 25.59 -14.05 -0.16
C ASN A 291 26.03 -12.74 -0.82
N PRO A 292 26.87 -11.93 -0.13
CA PRO A 292 27.29 -10.62 -0.61
C PRO A 292 28.15 -10.70 -1.90
N LYS A 293 28.70 -11.88 -2.22
CA LYS A 293 29.48 -12.07 -3.45
C LYS A 293 28.61 -12.08 -4.71
N THR A 294 27.32 -12.42 -4.61
CA THR A 294 26.43 -12.56 -5.78
C THR A 294 26.00 -11.24 -6.42
N THR A 295 26.18 -10.11 -5.74
CA THR A 295 25.78 -8.76 -6.19
C THR A 295 26.98 -7.82 -6.35
N GLN A 296 28.19 -8.37 -6.46
CA GLN A 296 29.49 -7.67 -6.56
C GLN A 296 29.63 -6.62 -7.68
N TRP A 297 28.60 -6.43 -8.52
CA TRP A 297 28.56 -5.41 -9.57
C TRP A 297 28.82 -3.98 -9.06
N GLN A 298 28.67 -3.72 -7.75
CA GLN A 298 28.99 -2.42 -7.14
C GLN A 298 30.48 -2.22 -6.83
N VAL A 299 31.26 -3.27 -6.57
CA VAL A 299 32.66 -3.14 -6.11
C VAL A 299 33.57 -2.65 -7.24
N ASN A 300 33.34 -3.10 -8.47
CA ASN A 300 34.19 -2.73 -9.61
C ASN A 300 33.87 -1.34 -10.21
N MET A 301 32.69 -0.76 -9.92
CA MET A 301 32.33 0.59 -10.39
C MET A 301 32.73 1.70 -9.41
N GLU A 302 32.83 1.40 -8.11
CA GLU A 302 33.36 2.33 -7.11
C GLU A 302 34.80 2.71 -7.48
N GLU A 303 35.65 1.75 -7.88
CA GLU A 303 37.04 2.02 -8.30
C GLU A 303 37.16 3.00 -9.49
N ALA A 304 36.19 3.01 -10.42
CA ALA A 304 36.18 3.91 -11.57
C ALA A 304 35.58 5.30 -11.25
N THR A 305 34.70 5.39 -10.25
CA THR A 305 34.00 6.64 -9.88
C THR A 305 34.61 7.34 -8.66
N ASP A 306 35.40 6.62 -7.87
CA ASP A 306 36.14 7.10 -6.71
C ASP A 306 37.08 8.27 -7.04
N PRO A 307 37.90 8.29 -8.11
CA PRO A 307 38.74 9.45 -8.41
C PRO A 307 37.91 10.72 -8.70
N ILE A 308 36.77 10.59 -9.38
CA ILE A 308 35.84 11.70 -9.65
C ILE A 308 35.23 12.19 -8.32
N ARG A 309 34.82 11.27 -7.45
CA ARG A 309 34.25 11.57 -6.14
C ARG A 309 35.26 12.27 -5.23
N THR A 310 36.51 11.81 -5.20
CA THR A 310 37.60 12.42 -4.43
C THR A 310 37.91 13.81 -4.96
N THR A 311 37.98 13.99 -6.28
CA THR A 311 38.15 15.32 -6.90
C THR A 311 37.01 16.27 -6.54
N ALA A 312 35.76 15.80 -6.58
CA ALA A 312 34.60 16.61 -6.18
C ALA A 312 34.64 16.97 -4.68
N LYS A 313 35.12 16.08 -3.80
CA LYS A 313 35.33 16.42 -2.38
C LYS A 313 36.38 17.52 -2.23
N TYR A 314 37.52 17.42 -2.93
CA TYR A 314 38.58 18.43 -2.93
C TYR A 314 38.05 19.82 -3.36
N VAL A 315 37.26 19.87 -4.43
CA VAL A 315 36.60 21.11 -4.89
C VAL A 315 35.64 21.64 -3.83
N ARG A 316 34.79 20.79 -3.24
CA ARG A 316 33.82 21.19 -2.22
C ARG A 316 34.48 21.74 -0.96
N CYS A 317 35.63 21.20 -0.55
CA CYS A 317 36.34 21.65 0.64
C CYS A 317 37.45 22.68 0.37
N GLY A 318 37.57 23.16 -0.88
CA GLY A 318 38.51 24.20 -1.29
C GLY A 318 39.98 23.78 -1.22
N LEU A 319 40.28 22.48 -1.36
CA LEU A 319 41.65 21.99 -1.38
C LEU A 319 42.25 22.11 -2.79
N PRO A 320 43.51 22.54 -2.93
CA PRO A 320 44.18 22.57 -4.22
C PRO A 320 44.41 21.14 -4.72
N THR A 321 43.93 20.86 -5.94
CA THR A 321 44.13 19.55 -6.61
C THR A 321 45.43 19.49 -7.41
N CYS A 322 45.99 20.66 -7.78
CA CYS A 322 47.25 20.84 -8.51
C CYS A 322 47.40 19.97 -9.78
N GLY A 323 46.29 19.54 -10.40
CA GLY A 323 46.33 18.65 -11.57
C GLY A 323 46.80 17.21 -11.30
N SER A 324 46.91 16.80 -10.03
CA SER A 324 47.31 15.44 -9.68
C SER A 324 46.16 14.44 -9.87
N GLY A 325 46.45 13.31 -10.53
CA GLY A 325 45.45 12.27 -10.81
C GLY A 325 45.11 11.36 -9.62
N GLN A 326 45.97 11.32 -8.60
CA GLN A 326 45.75 10.57 -7.36
C GLN A 326 45.69 11.55 -6.19
N LEU A 327 44.47 11.87 -5.76
CA LEU A 327 44.19 12.76 -4.65
C LEU A 327 44.01 11.96 -3.34
N ASP A 328 44.46 12.54 -2.22
CA ASP A 328 44.37 11.91 -0.89
C ASP A 328 42.98 12.12 -0.27
N ASP A 329 42.14 11.07 -0.31
CA ASP A 329 40.79 11.13 0.25
C ASP A 329 40.77 11.36 1.77
N GLU A 330 41.84 11.00 2.50
CA GLU A 330 41.93 11.28 3.94
C GLU A 330 42.08 12.77 4.23
N LEU A 331 42.81 13.49 3.37
CA LEU A 331 43.05 14.92 3.51
C LEU A 331 41.76 15.72 3.22
N ALA A 332 41.03 15.34 2.17
CA ALA A 332 39.71 15.92 1.87
C ALA A 332 38.67 15.64 2.95
N THR A 333 38.63 14.41 3.47
CA THR A 333 37.70 14.07 4.56
C THR A 333 38.03 14.84 5.84
N LYS A 334 39.31 14.96 6.24
CA LYS A 334 39.72 15.81 7.38
C LYS A 334 39.31 17.28 7.20
N ARG A 335 39.46 17.83 5.99
CA ARG A 335 39.07 19.22 5.72
C ARG A 335 37.56 19.43 5.81
N LEU A 336 36.76 18.49 5.30
CA LEU A 336 35.30 18.54 5.45
C LEU A 336 34.87 18.49 6.92
N GLN A 337 35.57 17.71 7.77
CA GLN A 337 35.31 17.66 9.20
C GLN A 337 35.56 19.01 9.86
N LEU A 338 36.70 19.63 9.56
CA LEU A 338 37.03 20.95 10.08
C LEU A 338 35.98 21.98 9.64
N MET A 339 35.49 21.93 8.39
CA MET A 339 34.41 22.83 7.94
C MET A 339 33.08 22.59 8.67
N GLU A 340 32.64 21.34 8.86
CA GLU A 340 31.42 21.03 9.62
C GLU A 340 31.54 21.37 11.12
N GLU A 341 32.76 21.25 11.67
CA GLU A 341 33.09 21.67 13.03
C GLU A 341 33.12 23.20 13.14
N ASP A 342 33.69 23.92 12.17
CA ASP A 342 33.76 25.38 12.13
C ASP A 342 32.35 26.00 12.01
N GLU A 343 31.46 25.42 11.19
CA GLU A 343 30.03 25.78 11.11
C GLU A 343 29.29 25.56 12.45
N ARG A 344 29.67 24.53 13.22
CA ARG A 344 29.10 24.25 14.56
C ARG A 344 29.71 25.10 15.68
N LEU A 345 31.00 25.43 15.58
CA LEU A 345 31.74 26.23 16.56
C LEU A 345 31.34 27.71 16.52
N GLY A 346 30.76 28.19 15.41
CA GLY A 346 30.02 29.45 15.36
C GLY A 346 28.75 29.49 16.24
N ALA A 347 28.30 28.34 16.76
CA ALA A 347 27.08 28.24 17.57
C ALA A 347 27.27 27.69 19.00
N PHE A 348 28.37 27.02 19.38
CA PHE A 348 28.61 26.64 20.79
C PHE A 348 30.06 26.22 21.10
N VAL A 349 30.63 26.75 22.20
CA VAL A 349 31.98 26.48 22.72
C VAL A 349 32.03 25.22 23.60
N GLY A 350 33.12 24.44 23.50
CA GLY A 350 33.69 23.72 24.66
C GLY A 350 34.02 22.23 24.53
N LYS A 351 33.49 21.48 23.55
CA LYS A 351 33.69 20.01 23.46
C LYS A 351 34.52 19.49 22.28
N SER A 352 34.82 20.28 21.23
CA SER A 352 35.53 19.73 20.06
C SER A 352 37.04 19.56 20.25
N LYS A 353 37.69 20.42 21.06
CA LYS A 353 39.16 20.38 21.25
C LYS A 353 39.70 19.08 21.86
N LEU A 354 38.88 18.29 22.56
CA LEU A 354 39.29 17.02 23.18
C LEU A 354 39.25 15.82 22.22
N MET A 355 38.52 15.90 21.10
CA MET A 355 38.47 14.81 20.11
C MET A 355 39.64 14.85 19.12
N GLN A 356 40.28 16.00 18.90
CA GLN A 356 41.44 16.13 18.02
C GLN A 356 42.72 15.50 18.62
N GLY A 357 42.82 15.38 19.94
CA GLY A 357 44.03 14.93 20.65
C GLY A 357 44.00 13.51 21.24
N SER A 358 42.88 12.78 21.17
CA SER A 358 42.70 11.52 21.93
C SER A 358 42.84 10.22 21.13
N ILE A 359 43.22 10.29 19.84
CA ILE A 359 43.51 9.09 19.04
C ILE A 359 45.02 8.82 19.09
N ASP A 360 45.40 7.83 19.89
CA ASP A 360 46.77 7.35 20.07
C ASP A 360 47.43 7.08 18.68
N PRO A 361 48.60 7.68 18.36
CA PRO A 361 49.22 7.59 17.05
C PRO A 361 49.54 6.16 16.59
N ARG A 362 49.66 5.19 17.51
CA ARG A 362 49.82 3.75 17.19
C ARG A 362 48.54 3.07 16.70
N VAL A 363 47.37 3.64 16.99
CA VAL A 363 46.06 3.14 16.52
C VAL A 363 45.70 3.72 15.14
N LYS A 364 46.21 4.91 14.81
CA LYS A 364 46.02 5.57 13.49
C LYS A 364 46.62 4.79 12.32
N SER A 365 47.69 4.01 12.52
CA SER A 365 48.33 3.26 11.42
C SER A 365 47.49 2.08 10.91
N ASN A 366 46.55 1.58 11.71
CA ASN A 366 45.74 0.40 11.38
C ASN A 366 44.28 0.71 11.03
N LEU A 367 43.84 1.96 11.24
CA LEU A 367 42.48 2.43 10.95
C LEU A 367 42.59 3.65 10.04
N LYS A 368 42.33 3.45 8.74
CA LYS A 368 42.23 4.58 7.79
C LYS A 368 41.10 5.50 8.26
N LEU A 369 41.37 6.81 8.33
CA LEU A 369 40.38 7.77 8.83
C LEU A 369 39.11 7.77 7.95
N VAL A 370 39.28 7.45 6.66
CA VAL A 370 38.21 7.24 5.69
C VAL A 370 37.27 6.11 6.10
N ASP A 371 37.77 5.03 6.69
CA ASP A 371 36.95 3.90 7.16
C ASP A 371 36.15 4.26 8.43
N MET A 372 36.71 5.12 9.28
CA MET A 372 36.03 5.68 10.46
C MET A 372 35.00 6.78 10.13
N TRP A 373 35.07 7.40 8.94
CA TRP A 373 34.12 8.41 8.47
C TRP A 373 33.11 7.92 7.44
N ARG A 374 33.32 6.74 6.84
CA ARG A 374 32.26 5.96 6.18
C ARG A 374 30.99 5.70 7.02
N PRO A 375 30.96 5.74 8.38
CA PRO A 375 29.72 5.53 9.15
C PRO A 375 28.78 6.74 9.19
N GLY A 376 29.20 7.94 8.77
CA GLY A 376 28.33 9.14 8.81
C GLY A 376 27.12 9.07 7.86
N HIS A 377 27.18 8.19 6.84
CA HIS A 377 26.07 7.94 5.92
C HIS A 377 25.15 6.79 6.36
N LEU A 378 25.62 5.94 7.28
CA LEU A 378 24.79 4.92 7.91
C LEU A 378 24.03 5.61 9.04
N LYS A 379 22.82 6.09 8.75
CA LYS A 379 21.84 6.55 9.76
C LYS A 379 21.37 5.35 10.59
N GLU A 380 22.27 4.75 11.36
CA GLU A 380 21.95 3.67 12.29
C GLU A 380 21.18 4.24 13.47
N LYS A 381 20.23 3.43 13.97
CA LYS A 381 19.35 3.87 15.04
C LYS A 381 20.12 3.86 16.35
N LEU A 382 20.26 5.03 16.99
CA LEU A 382 20.92 5.15 18.29
C LEU A 382 20.30 4.21 19.34
N VAL A 383 21.15 3.60 20.15
CA VAL A 383 20.74 2.70 21.24
C VAL A 383 20.19 3.51 22.40
N LYS A 384 18.99 3.16 22.87
CA LYS A 384 18.38 3.79 24.06
C LYS A 384 19.11 3.37 25.34
N ARG A 385 19.32 4.30 26.27
CA ARG A 385 19.80 4.01 27.64
C ARG A 385 18.81 3.06 28.33
N ILE A 386 19.32 2.00 28.95
CA ILE A 386 18.55 1.00 29.68
C ILE A 386 19.18 0.73 31.04
N SER A 387 18.38 0.19 31.97
CA SER A 387 18.90 -0.24 33.27
C SER A 387 19.92 -1.38 33.13
N ARG A 388 20.84 -1.50 34.09
CA ARG A 388 21.87 -2.55 34.11
C ARG A 388 21.27 -3.97 34.04
N GLN A 389 20.17 -4.20 34.75
CA GLN A 389 19.46 -5.49 34.72
C GLN A 389 18.86 -5.79 33.33
N CYS A 390 18.24 -4.80 32.69
CA CYS A 390 17.73 -4.94 31.32
C CYS A 390 18.85 -5.14 30.31
N TYR A 391 20.01 -4.49 30.50
CA TYR A 391 21.20 -4.71 29.68
C TYR A 391 21.71 -6.14 29.81
N LYS A 392 21.90 -6.65 31.04
CA LYS A 392 22.37 -8.03 31.28
C LYS A 392 21.41 -9.06 30.68
N LYS A 393 20.10 -8.89 30.84
CA LYS A 393 19.08 -9.75 30.20
C LYS A 393 19.13 -9.67 28.67
N ARG A 394 19.31 -8.47 28.12
CA ARG A 394 19.44 -8.27 26.67
C ARG A 394 20.71 -8.94 26.15
N TRP A 395 21.84 -8.75 26.82
CA TRP A 395 23.12 -9.35 26.48
C TRP A 395 23.04 -10.88 26.48
N GLY A 396 22.48 -11.48 27.52
CA GLY A 396 22.24 -12.94 27.56
C GLY A 396 21.34 -13.42 26.43
N ALA A 397 20.30 -12.65 26.08
CA ALA A 397 19.40 -12.98 24.98
C ALA A 397 20.04 -12.83 23.59
N ILE A 398 20.98 -11.89 23.43
CA ILE A 398 21.79 -11.69 22.20
C ILE A 398 22.77 -12.85 22.05
N LEU A 399 23.49 -13.22 23.12
CA LEU A 399 24.39 -14.38 23.13
C LEU A 399 23.65 -15.67 22.80
N GLY A 400 22.44 -15.84 23.36
CA GLY A 400 21.55 -16.96 23.03
C GLY A 400 20.85 -16.87 21.66
N GLY A 401 21.16 -15.87 20.83
CA GLY A 401 20.61 -15.75 19.47
C GLY A 401 19.10 -15.45 19.38
N SER A 402 18.46 -15.11 20.49
CA SER A 402 17.00 -14.88 20.57
C SER A 402 16.59 -13.42 20.34
N ARG A 403 17.53 -12.47 20.47
CA ARG A 403 17.30 -11.02 20.31
C ARG A 403 18.42 -10.35 19.51
N ASP A 404 18.07 -9.25 18.86
CA ASP A 404 19.02 -8.37 18.18
C ASP A 404 19.68 -7.36 19.15
N GLU A 405 20.63 -6.56 18.64
CA GLU A 405 21.37 -5.53 19.37
C GLU A 405 20.47 -4.46 20.02
N HIS A 406 19.30 -4.19 19.43
CA HIS A 406 18.30 -3.28 19.97
C HIS A 406 17.33 -3.94 20.97
N GLY A 407 17.47 -5.25 21.20
CA GLY A 407 16.65 -6.04 22.09
C GLY A 407 15.29 -6.46 21.52
N ARG A 408 15.10 -6.33 20.20
CA ARG A 408 13.95 -6.89 19.47
C ARG A 408 14.11 -8.41 19.42
N LYS A 409 13.01 -9.14 19.62
CA LYS A 409 13.01 -10.60 19.46
C LYS A 409 13.32 -10.92 18.01
N ILE A 410 14.28 -11.81 17.77
CA ILE A 410 14.49 -12.38 16.45
C ILE A 410 13.27 -13.26 16.20
N VAL A 411 12.47 -12.86 15.22
CA VAL A 411 11.25 -13.58 14.87
C VAL A 411 11.65 -14.64 13.85
N GLU A 412 11.32 -15.89 14.13
CA GLU A 412 11.46 -16.97 13.15
C GLU A 412 10.67 -16.61 11.88
N GLU A 413 11.20 -16.98 10.72
CA GLU A 413 10.64 -16.59 9.42
C GLU A 413 9.15 -16.94 9.26
N ARG A 414 8.70 -17.98 9.96
CA ARG A 414 7.33 -18.49 9.99
C ARG A 414 6.36 -17.62 10.80
N HIS A 415 6.81 -16.59 11.50
CA HIS A 415 5.96 -15.78 12.40
C HIS A 415 5.81 -14.32 11.96
N VAL A 416 6.47 -13.93 10.87
CA VAL A 416 6.27 -12.61 10.24
C VAL A 416 5.21 -12.74 9.15
N PHE A 417 3.97 -13.00 9.56
CA PHE A 417 2.82 -12.81 8.68
C PHE A 417 2.43 -11.32 8.67
N PRO A 418 1.85 -10.81 7.56
CA PRO A 418 1.14 -9.56 7.63
C PRO A 418 0.11 -9.68 8.76
N LYS A 419 0.21 -8.83 9.77
CA LYS A 419 -0.87 -8.72 10.75
C LYS A 419 -2.03 -8.07 10.00
N PHE A 420 -2.93 -8.88 9.47
CA PHE A 420 -4.21 -8.37 9.01
C PHE A 420 -4.92 -7.76 10.21
N ASN A 421 -5.35 -6.51 10.07
CA ASN A 421 -6.17 -5.87 11.08
C ASN A 421 -7.46 -6.69 11.23
N ALA A 422 -7.94 -6.88 12.45
CA ALA A 422 -9.23 -7.53 12.67
C ALA A 422 -10.33 -6.72 11.98
N HIS A 423 -11.23 -7.39 11.24
CA HIS A 423 -12.38 -6.73 10.64
C HIS A 423 -13.28 -6.17 11.74
N LYS A 424 -13.81 -4.95 11.56
CA LYS A 424 -14.67 -4.30 12.56
C LYS A 424 -16.14 -4.65 12.40
N SER A 425 -16.53 -5.12 11.21
CA SER A 425 -17.90 -5.50 10.91
C SER A 425 -17.94 -6.59 9.83
N PHE A 426 -19.04 -7.34 9.79
CA PHE A 426 -19.30 -8.29 8.70
C PHE A 426 -19.36 -7.60 7.32
N ALA A 427 -19.83 -6.35 7.26
CA ALA A 427 -19.84 -5.57 6.03
C ALA A 427 -18.41 -5.26 5.52
N GLU A 428 -17.47 -4.96 6.41
CA GLU A 428 -16.06 -4.75 6.06
C GLU A 428 -15.42 -6.05 5.54
N TYR A 429 -15.75 -7.19 6.15
CA TYR A 429 -15.30 -8.50 5.67
C TYR A 429 -15.87 -8.85 4.28
N ALA A 430 -17.15 -8.58 4.04
CA ALA A 430 -17.79 -8.81 2.75
C ALA A 430 -17.15 -7.93 1.65
N ILE A 431 -16.87 -6.66 1.95
CA ILE A 431 -16.15 -5.75 1.05
C ILE A 431 -14.77 -6.30 0.70
N GLU A 432 -14.00 -6.71 1.71
CA GLU A 432 -12.66 -7.27 1.48
C GLU A 432 -12.71 -8.53 0.62
N ARG A 433 -13.73 -9.38 0.81
CA ARG A 433 -13.95 -10.57 -0.01
C ARG A 433 -14.21 -10.21 -1.47
N ASP A 434 -15.07 -9.24 -1.73
CA ASP A 434 -15.39 -8.81 -3.11
C ASP A 434 -14.16 -8.22 -3.80
N GLU A 435 -13.35 -7.45 -3.07
CA GLU A 435 -12.11 -6.85 -3.58
C GLU A 435 -11.00 -7.87 -3.82
N MET A 436 -10.96 -8.98 -3.06
CA MET A 436 -9.99 -10.06 -3.26
C MET A 436 -10.14 -10.76 -4.62
N GLY A 437 -11.37 -10.82 -5.14
CA GLY A 437 -11.69 -11.37 -6.46
C GLY A 437 -11.26 -10.47 -7.63
N MET A 438 -10.71 -9.29 -7.38
CA MET A 438 -10.40 -8.34 -8.43
C MET A 438 -9.13 -8.71 -9.22
N PRO A 439 -9.14 -8.50 -10.55
CA PRO A 439 -7.97 -8.69 -11.39
C PRO A 439 -6.82 -7.78 -10.98
N MET A 440 -5.59 -8.28 -11.05
CA MET A 440 -4.36 -7.53 -10.74
C MET A 440 -3.51 -7.28 -12.01
N PRO A 441 -3.73 -6.18 -12.74
CA PRO A 441 -3.03 -5.90 -14.00
C PRO A 441 -1.56 -5.50 -13.82
N HIS A 442 -1.20 -4.94 -12.67
CA HIS A 442 0.16 -4.41 -12.41
C HIS A 442 1.02 -5.31 -11.51
N ALA A 443 0.41 -6.27 -10.82
CA ALA A 443 1.06 -7.06 -9.80
C ALA A 443 0.78 -8.55 -10.00
N ARG A 444 1.69 -9.38 -9.51
CA ARG A 444 1.42 -10.82 -9.44
C ARG A 444 0.44 -11.07 -8.29
N PRO A 445 -0.68 -11.77 -8.52
CA PRO A 445 -1.60 -12.08 -7.44
C PRO A 445 -0.93 -12.98 -6.38
N PRO A 446 -1.26 -12.80 -5.09
CA PRO A 446 -0.85 -13.72 -4.04
C PRO A 446 -1.36 -15.13 -4.36
N VAL A 447 -0.51 -16.13 -4.09
CA VAL A 447 -0.84 -17.55 -4.30
C VAL A 447 -2.07 -17.91 -3.46
N GLY A 448 -3.11 -18.48 -4.08
CA GLY A 448 -4.34 -18.90 -3.40
C GLY A 448 -5.54 -17.96 -3.54
N LYS A 449 -5.49 -16.95 -4.42
CA LYS A 449 -6.70 -16.18 -4.79
C LYS A 449 -7.84 -17.07 -5.31
N SER A 450 -7.51 -18.22 -5.93
CA SER A 450 -8.45 -19.24 -6.37
C SER A 450 -9.04 -20.12 -5.26
N SER A 451 -8.76 -19.90 -3.97
CA SER A 451 -9.59 -20.57 -2.96
C SER A 451 -10.98 -19.98 -3.07
N GLU A 452 -11.81 -20.62 -3.89
CA GLU A 452 -13.20 -20.30 -4.10
C GLU A 452 -13.84 -19.97 -2.75
N PRO A 453 -14.82 -19.06 -2.70
CA PRO A 453 -15.55 -18.76 -1.48
C PRO A 453 -16.27 -19.96 -0.86
N TRP A 454 -16.22 -21.12 -1.52
CA TRP A 454 -16.68 -22.38 -0.98
C TRP A 454 -15.94 -22.74 0.31
N PRO A 455 -16.65 -23.25 1.32
CA PRO A 455 -16.06 -23.68 2.56
C PRO A 455 -14.89 -24.64 2.28
N GLY A 456 -13.68 -24.26 2.72
CA GLY A 456 -12.50 -25.12 2.62
C GLY A 456 -12.72 -26.49 3.29
N TYR A 457 -13.73 -26.60 4.16
CA TYR A 457 -14.19 -27.84 4.78
C TYR A 457 -14.24 -29.02 3.81
N TYR A 458 -14.83 -28.85 2.62
CA TYR A 458 -14.94 -29.94 1.64
C TYR A 458 -13.70 -30.12 0.75
N LYS A 459 -12.89 -29.08 0.57
CA LYS A 459 -11.63 -29.15 -0.21
C LYS A 459 -10.54 -29.96 0.50
N TYR A 460 -10.54 -29.95 1.83
CA TYR A 460 -9.54 -30.65 2.64
C TYR A 460 -10.00 -32.04 3.12
N GLN A 461 -11.20 -32.50 2.74
CA GLN A 461 -11.66 -33.86 3.05
C GLN A 461 -10.95 -34.94 2.21
N ASN A 462 -10.61 -34.64 0.95
CA ASN A 462 -9.98 -35.61 0.04
C ASN A 462 -8.45 -35.59 0.09
N ALA A 463 -7.85 -34.61 0.76
CA ALA A 463 -6.41 -34.46 0.91
C ALA A 463 -6.02 -34.55 2.39
N THR A 464 -6.06 -35.75 2.98
CA THR A 464 -5.39 -36.21 4.23
C THR A 464 -4.98 -35.17 5.32
N LEU A 465 -5.70 -34.07 5.54
CA LEU A 465 -5.30 -32.99 6.45
C LEU A 465 -6.50 -32.27 7.09
N SER A 466 -6.85 -32.75 8.28
CA SER A 466 -7.01 -31.96 9.52
C SER A 466 -8.15 -30.95 9.71
N VAL A 467 -9.11 -30.75 8.79
CA VAL A 467 -10.22 -29.81 9.07
C VAL A 467 -11.33 -30.43 9.95
N GLY A 468 -11.42 -31.76 10.01
CA GLY A 468 -12.38 -32.49 10.86
C GLY A 468 -11.77 -33.47 11.87
N LEU A 469 -10.44 -33.53 12.01
CA LEU A 469 -9.81 -34.35 13.06
C LEU A 469 -9.90 -33.63 14.41
N PRO A 470 -10.13 -34.36 15.53
CA PRO A 470 -10.19 -33.76 16.85
C PRO A 470 -8.87 -33.04 17.15
N LYS A 471 -8.96 -31.73 17.39
CA LYS A 471 -7.82 -30.91 17.78
C LYS A 471 -7.91 -30.61 19.27
N PRO A 472 -6.78 -30.68 20.02
CA PRO A 472 -6.77 -30.40 21.45
C PRO A 472 -7.28 -28.99 21.81
N ASN A 473 -7.22 -28.05 20.86
CA ASN A 473 -7.69 -26.67 21.04
C ASN A 473 -9.16 -26.43 20.63
N GLN A 474 -9.88 -27.46 20.18
CA GLN A 474 -11.26 -27.34 19.68
C GLN A 474 -12.30 -27.99 20.59
N GLY A 475 -11.91 -28.43 21.80
CA GLY A 475 -12.84 -28.95 22.80
C GLY A 475 -13.56 -30.21 22.34
N TRP A 476 -12.81 -31.30 22.19
CA TRP A 476 -13.37 -32.65 22.07
C TRP A 476 -12.98 -33.44 23.31
N TYR A 477 -13.52 -33.02 24.46
CA TYR A 477 -13.53 -33.74 25.72
C TYR A 477 -14.84 -33.45 26.44
#